data_AF-A0A9P3MZW3-F1
#
_entry.id   AF-A0A9P3MZW3-F1
#
_cell.length_a   1.000
_cell.length_b   1.000
_cell.length_c   1.000
_cell.angle_alpha   90.00
_cell.angle_beta   90.00
_cell.angle_gamma   90.00
#
_symmetry.space_group_name_H-M   'P 1'
#
loop_
_entity.id
_entity.type
_entity.pdbx_description
1 polymer ?
#
loop_
_entity_poly.entity_id
_entity_poly.type
_entity_poly.pdbx_seq_one_letter_code
_entity_poly.pdbx_strand_id
1 'polypeptide(L)'
;AAAGGGGAAAGSGAEALLLPLLQGAWPSFDLVAARWADDAVVGAALCGLWGATARAVGGQLAPVLPQVIGAAAGMFQRHLHAACLKCLADIVSMPRVGARASAEVQASLAGIPDKLAAALPVLQQTITQTDKGGKSLHRPSRPQGQGQGQGQGPGQLSQQQQQQEQHARALETLQALWDVARAFVAHAPELLLPSPTFLVLCQNAVSCISWADSEAVEAAARFLAETIVGQSLMHVRQMAPEALALAATLPGTWVIPPGLRGAVDDMCRQLGGAVVQEVLSAVAKGAVGHEAEAALADALNALCCTHPRECEAAIVATLSGPSSPCRRAELSPRHIELFVAAATRQPPHPRRRFHCLMSDFGKVSSALMPPEAFEGY
;
A
#
# COMPACT_ATOMS: atom_id res chain seq x y z
N ALA A 1 -45.60 -10.91 -8.70
CA ALA A 1 -45.15 -9.59 -8.22
C ALA A 1 -43.64 -9.68 -8.02
N ALA A 2 -42.82 -9.49 -9.06
CA ALA A 2 -42.51 -8.25 -9.76
C ALA A 2 -41.90 -7.18 -8.82
N ALA A 3 -40.56 -7.13 -8.77
CA ALA A 3 -39.71 -5.92 -8.70
C ALA A 3 -38.29 -6.34 -8.27
N GLY A 4 -37.27 -6.01 -9.05
CA GLY A 4 -35.87 -6.29 -8.70
C GLY A 4 -34.90 -6.48 -9.89
N GLY A 5 -35.32 -6.18 -11.12
CA GLY A 5 -34.40 -6.04 -12.25
C GLY A 5 -34.30 -4.56 -12.62
N GLY A 6 -33.20 -3.89 -12.29
CA GLY A 6 -33.02 -2.47 -12.59
C GLY A 6 -31.67 -1.96 -12.12
N GLY A 7 -30.64 -2.14 -12.94
CA GLY A 7 -29.31 -1.58 -12.67
C GLY A 7 -28.34 -1.63 -13.85
N ALA A 8 -28.51 -2.55 -14.81
CA ALA A 8 -27.52 -2.76 -15.89
C ALA A 8 -27.81 -2.01 -17.21
N ALA A 9 -28.90 -1.24 -17.34
CA ALA A 9 -29.35 -0.72 -18.63
C ALA A 9 -28.94 0.75 -18.94
N ALA A 10 -28.33 1.48 -17.99
CA ALA A 10 -27.99 2.89 -18.19
C ALA A 10 -26.59 3.15 -18.79
N GLY A 11 -25.73 2.13 -18.92
CA GLY A 11 -24.34 2.27 -19.38
C GLY A 11 -24.10 2.14 -20.90
N SER A 12 -24.97 1.45 -21.65
CA SER A 12 -24.63 1.02 -23.01
C SER A 12 -24.63 2.15 -24.07
N GLY A 13 -25.40 3.23 -23.86
CA GLY A 13 -25.50 4.33 -24.83
C GLY A 13 -24.31 5.29 -24.82
N ALA A 14 -23.79 5.62 -23.62
CA ALA A 14 -22.63 6.50 -23.48
C ALA A 14 -21.33 5.77 -23.86
N GLU A 15 -21.20 4.49 -23.48
CA GLU A 15 -20.06 3.64 -23.87
C GLU A 15 -19.97 3.47 -25.40
N ALA A 16 -21.10 3.30 -26.09
CA ALA A 16 -21.14 3.15 -27.54
C ALA A 16 -20.69 4.42 -28.30
N LEU A 17 -20.83 5.60 -27.70
CA LEU A 17 -20.36 6.87 -28.29
C LEU A 17 -18.93 7.22 -27.90
N LEU A 18 -18.48 6.79 -26.72
CA LEU A 18 -17.12 7.04 -26.23
C LEU A 18 -16.05 6.28 -27.02
N LEU A 19 -16.31 5.01 -27.36
CA LEU A 19 -15.30 4.18 -28.03
C LEU A 19 -14.88 4.74 -29.41
N PRO A 20 -15.79 5.12 -30.33
CA PRO A 20 -15.40 5.70 -31.62
C PRO A 20 -14.66 7.04 -31.46
N LEU A 21 -15.05 7.85 -30.48
CA LEU A 21 -14.38 9.12 -30.20
C LEU A 21 -12.95 8.90 -29.70
N LEU A 22 -12.76 7.94 -28.79
CA LEU A 22 -11.44 7.56 -28.30
C LEU A 22 -10.57 6.99 -29.42
N GLN A 23 -11.12 6.11 -30.27
CA GLN A 23 -10.39 5.56 -31.41
C GLN A 23 -9.97 6.66 -32.40
N GLY A 24 -10.83 7.66 -32.63
CA GLY A 24 -10.49 8.81 -33.47
C GLY A 24 -9.42 9.74 -32.85
N ALA A 25 -9.45 9.90 -31.52
CA ALA A 25 -8.48 10.73 -30.80
C ALA A 25 -7.14 10.02 -30.54
N TRP A 26 -7.13 8.68 -30.55
CA TRP A 26 -5.99 7.86 -30.14
C TRP A 26 -4.66 8.20 -30.84
N PRO A 27 -4.62 8.36 -32.18
CA PRO A 27 -3.38 8.72 -32.86
C PRO A 27 -2.80 10.06 -32.41
N SER A 28 -3.66 10.98 -31.95
CA SER A 28 -3.21 12.26 -31.38
C SER A 28 -2.60 12.06 -30.00
N PHE A 29 -3.15 11.17 -29.17
CA PHE A 29 -2.55 10.81 -27.88
C PHE A 29 -1.19 10.14 -28.07
N ASP A 30 -1.05 9.24 -29.05
CA ASP A 30 0.23 8.61 -29.37
C ASP A 30 1.27 9.64 -29.84
N LEU A 31 0.87 10.60 -30.67
CA LEU A 31 1.75 11.68 -31.11
C LEU A 31 2.21 12.56 -29.94
N VAL A 32 1.29 12.93 -29.04
CA VAL A 32 1.63 13.71 -27.84
C VAL A 32 2.52 12.91 -26.91
N ALA A 33 2.19 11.64 -26.66
CA ALA A 33 2.97 10.74 -25.82
C ALA A 33 4.39 10.53 -26.37
N ALA A 34 4.55 10.39 -27.70
CA ALA A 34 5.86 10.23 -28.32
C ALA A 34 6.70 11.52 -28.26
N ARG A 35 6.07 12.69 -28.43
CA ARG A 35 6.78 13.98 -28.51
C ARG A 35 7.07 14.61 -27.15
N TRP A 36 6.21 14.40 -26.17
CA TRP A 36 6.24 15.06 -24.86
C TRP A 36 6.42 14.07 -23.72
N ALA A 37 6.89 12.87 -24.01
CA ALA A 37 7.15 11.81 -23.04
C ALA A 37 8.12 12.22 -21.93
N ASP A 38 9.00 13.19 -22.21
CA ASP A 38 10.00 13.73 -21.29
C ASP A 38 9.50 14.92 -20.47
N ASP A 39 8.28 15.41 -20.73
CA ASP A 39 7.64 16.44 -19.90
C ASP A 39 6.77 15.78 -18.83
N ALA A 40 7.13 15.95 -17.56
CA ALA A 40 6.44 15.32 -16.43
C ALA A 40 4.97 15.77 -16.30
N VAL A 41 4.64 17.02 -16.65
CA VAL A 41 3.27 17.56 -16.55
C VAL A 41 2.40 16.97 -17.65
N VAL A 42 2.91 16.92 -18.88
CA VAL A 42 2.19 16.32 -20.01
C VAL A 42 2.03 14.82 -19.79
N GLY A 43 3.09 14.13 -19.34
CA GLY A 43 3.04 12.71 -19.01
C GLY A 43 2.01 12.39 -17.92
N ALA A 44 1.93 13.21 -16.87
CA ALA A 44 0.93 13.05 -15.82
C ALA A 44 -0.50 13.26 -16.34
N ALA A 45 -0.73 14.27 -17.18
CA ALA A 45 -2.04 14.53 -17.78
C ALA A 45 -2.49 13.39 -18.70
N LEU A 46 -1.58 12.85 -19.53
CA LEU A 46 -1.84 11.69 -20.38
C LEU A 46 -2.19 10.44 -19.54
N CYS A 47 -1.41 10.14 -18.50
CA CYS A 47 -1.69 9.02 -17.61
C CYS A 47 -3.03 9.20 -16.88
N GLY A 48 -3.36 10.42 -16.44
CA GLY A 48 -4.66 10.72 -15.85
C GLY A 48 -5.81 10.47 -16.83
N LEU A 49 -5.66 10.88 -18.09
CA LEU A 49 -6.64 10.63 -19.14
C LEU A 49 -6.80 9.13 -19.44
N TRP A 50 -5.69 8.40 -19.59
CA TRP A 50 -5.72 6.96 -19.84
C TRP A 50 -6.34 6.18 -18.67
N GLY A 51 -6.01 6.50 -17.42
CA GLY A 51 -6.63 5.89 -16.24
C GLY A 51 -8.14 6.19 -16.15
N ALA A 52 -8.56 7.43 -16.42
CA ALA A 52 -9.98 7.77 -16.48
C ALA A 52 -10.70 7.02 -17.60
N THR A 53 -10.07 6.89 -18.76
CA THR A 53 -10.60 6.14 -19.90
C THR A 53 -10.72 4.65 -19.57
N ALA A 54 -9.70 4.06 -18.94
CA ALA A 54 -9.69 2.67 -18.49
C ALA A 54 -10.88 2.36 -17.55
N ARG A 55 -11.17 3.26 -16.60
CA ARG A 55 -12.34 3.13 -15.72
C ARG A 55 -13.67 3.28 -16.46
N ALA A 56 -13.73 4.15 -17.47
CA ALA A 56 -14.97 4.47 -18.17
C ALA A 56 -15.39 3.41 -19.20
N VAL A 57 -14.46 2.92 -20.03
CA VAL A 57 -14.78 1.98 -21.12
C VAL A 57 -14.31 0.55 -20.87
N GLY A 58 -13.53 0.31 -19.81
CA GLY A 58 -13.12 -1.02 -19.40
C GLY A 58 -12.44 -1.81 -20.53
N GLY A 59 -12.75 -3.11 -20.63
CA GLY A 59 -12.10 -4.03 -21.56
C GLY A 59 -12.16 -3.67 -23.05
N GLN A 60 -12.93 -2.65 -23.45
CA GLN A 60 -12.94 -2.15 -24.83
C GLN A 60 -11.60 -1.51 -25.23
N LEU A 61 -10.74 -1.11 -24.27
CA LEU A 61 -9.38 -0.63 -24.55
C LEU A 61 -8.38 -1.75 -24.85
N ALA A 62 -8.76 -3.02 -24.75
CA ALA A 62 -7.82 -4.13 -24.90
C ALA A 62 -6.84 -4.02 -26.11
N PRO A 63 -7.26 -3.55 -27.31
CA PRO A 63 -6.34 -3.41 -28.44
C PRO A 63 -5.22 -2.39 -28.25
N VAL A 64 -5.43 -1.36 -27.41
CA VAL A 64 -4.47 -0.27 -27.18
C VAL A 64 -3.74 -0.39 -25.85
N LEU A 65 -4.21 -1.25 -24.94
CA LEU A 65 -3.62 -1.43 -23.61
C LEU A 65 -2.11 -1.72 -23.63
N PRO A 66 -1.55 -2.61 -24.49
CA PRO A 66 -0.11 -2.87 -24.49
C PRO A 66 0.72 -1.59 -24.69
N GLN A 67 0.27 -0.72 -25.60
CA GLN A 67 0.93 0.56 -25.89
C GLN A 67 0.82 1.53 -24.71
N VAL A 68 -0.36 1.65 -24.11
CA VAL A 68 -0.58 2.50 -22.91
C VAL A 68 0.28 2.04 -21.75
N ILE A 69 0.29 0.73 -21.47
CA ILE A 69 1.07 0.13 -20.39
C ILE A 69 2.56 0.43 -20.62
N GLY A 70 3.06 0.18 -21.83
CA GLY A 70 4.44 0.47 -22.19
C GLY A 70 4.79 1.95 -22.02
N ALA A 71 3.93 2.85 -22.50
CA ALA A 71 4.13 4.29 -22.39
C ALA A 71 4.10 4.78 -20.93
N ALA A 72 3.07 4.42 -20.16
CA ALA A 72 2.93 4.79 -18.75
C ALA A 72 4.09 4.24 -17.90
N ALA A 73 4.48 2.99 -18.11
CA ALA A 73 5.62 2.40 -17.41
C ALA A 73 6.95 3.08 -17.80
N GLY A 74 7.13 3.44 -19.08
CA GLY A 74 8.31 4.17 -19.55
C GLY A 74 8.38 5.62 -19.05
N MET A 75 7.24 6.30 -18.93
CA MET A 75 7.14 7.63 -18.31
C MET A 75 7.42 7.54 -16.80
N PHE A 76 6.90 6.52 -16.12
CA PHE A 76 7.19 6.29 -14.71
C PHE A 76 8.69 6.12 -14.44
N GLN A 77 9.38 5.28 -15.23
CA GLN A 77 10.82 5.07 -15.03
C GLN A 77 11.67 6.34 -15.23
N ARG A 78 11.21 7.28 -16.04
CA ARG A 78 11.91 8.56 -16.28
C ARG A 78 11.62 9.60 -15.21
N HIS A 79 10.35 9.73 -14.81
CA HIS A 79 9.88 10.86 -14.01
C HIS A 79 9.51 10.51 -12.57
N LEU A 80 9.34 9.22 -12.26
CA LEU A 80 8.86 8.72 -10.97
C LEU A 80 7.58 9.41 -10.50
N HIS A 81 6.65 9.65 -11.41
CA HIS A 81 5.43 10.40 -11.16
C HIS A 81 4.26 9.49 -10.76
N ALA A 82 3.59 9.80 -9.65
CA ALA A 82 2.47 9.03 -9.10
C ALA A 82 1.32 8.79 -10.10
N ALA A 83 0.99 9.78 -10.93
CA ALA A 83 -0.05 9.66 -11.97
C ALA A 83 0.18 8.48 -12.93
N CYS A 84 1.43 8.14 -13.25
CA CYS A 84 1.74 6.98 -14.09
C CYS A 84 1.35 5.67 -13.39
N LEU A 85 1.67 5.56 -12.10
CA LEU A 85 1.30 4.41 -11.27
C LEU A 85 -0.21 4.31 -11.05
N LYS A 86 -0.89 5.42 -10.76
CA LYS A 86 -2.36 5.46 -10.65
C LYS A 86 -3.04 4.96 -11.93
N CYS A 87 -2.54 5.39 -13.11
CA CYS A 87 -2.99 4.87 -14.39
C CYS A 87 -2.78 3.36 -14.53
N LEU A 88 -1.61 2.84 -14.13
CA LEU A 88 -1.34 1.40 -14.18
C LEU A 88 -2.22 0.62 -13.20
N ALA A 89 -2.48 1.15 -12.00
CA ALA A 89 -3.38 0.54 -11.03
C ALA A 89 -4.81 0.47 -11.59
N ASP A 90 -5.29 1.55 -12.22
CA ASP A 90 -6.60 1.58 -12.89
C ASP A 90 -6.67 0.50 -13.98
N ILE A 91 -5.64 0.37 -14.82
CA ILE A 91 -5.58 -0.61 -15.91
C ILE A 91 -5.59 -2.05 -15.37
N VAL A 92 -4.75 -2.35 -14.38
CA VAL A 92 -4.68 -3.68 -13.75
C VAL A 92 -6.02 -4.04 -13.10
N SER A 93 -6.72 -3.05 -12.54
CA SER A 93 -8.02 -3.24 -11.88
C SER A 93 -9.20 -3.37 -12.85
N MET A 94 -8.98 -3.21 -14.16
CA MET A 94 -10.05 -3.33 -15.14
C MET A 94 -10.62 -4.76 -15.15
N PRO A 95 -11.96 -4.90 -15.19
CA PRO A 95 -12.58 -6.19 -15.40
C PRO A 95 -12.05 -6.84 -16.68
N ARG A 96 -11.57 -8.10 -16.59
CA ARG A 96 -11.03 -8.93 -17.68
C ARG A 96 -9.56 -8.70 -18.07
N VAL A 97 -8.82 -7.81 -17.39
CA VAL A 97 -7.38 -7.58 -17.67
C VAL A 97 -6.44 -8.57 -16.94
N GLY A 98 -6.94 -9.35 -15.97
CA GLY A 98 -6.19 -10.46 -15.34
C GLY A 98 -6.02 -11.69 -16.23
N ALA A 99 -6.29 -12.88 -15.70
CA ALA A 99 -6.14 -14.16 -16.40
C ALA A 99 -6.88 -14.30 -17.75
N ARG A 100 -7.77 -13.36 -18.10
CA ARG A 100 -8.54 -13.33 -19.36
C ARG A 100 -8.04 -12.29 -20.37
N ALA A 101 -6.98 -11.55 -20.05
CA ALA A 101 -6.34 -10.64 -20.99
C ALA A 101 -5.70 -11.39 -22.16
N SER A 102 -5.48 -10.68 -23.27
CA SER A 102 -4.64 -11.19 -24.35
C SER A 102 -3.22 -11.43 -23.87
N ALA A 103 -2.51 -12.37 -24.51
CA ALA A 103 -1.10 -12.66 -24.19
C ALA A 103 -0.21 -11.41 -24.28
N GLU A 104 -0.50 -10.49 -25.20
CA GLU A 104 0.24 -9.22 -25.36
C GLU A 104 0.04 -8.28 -24.16
N VAL A 105 -1.19 -8.17 -23.65
CA VAL A 105 -1.48 -7.37 -22.46
C VAL A 105 -0.83 -8.00 -21.23
N GLN A 106 -0.94 -9.33 -21.06
CA GLN A 106 -0.27 -10.03 -19.96
C GLN A 106 1.24 -9.86 -19.99
N ALA A 107 1.87 -9.96 -21.17
CA ALA A 107 3.31 -9.74 -21.33
C ALA A 107 3.70 -8.30 -20.96
N SER A 108 2.88 -7.31 -21.32
CA SER A 108 3.12 -5.91 -20.99
C SER A 108 2.98 -5.65 -19.48
N LEU A 109 2.00 -6.28 -18.82
CA LEU A 109 1.79 -6.18 -17.37
C LEU A 109 2.87 -6.91 -16.57
N ALA A 110 3.36 -8.06 -17.05
CA ALA A 110 4.35 -8.88 -16.35
C ALA A 110 5.66 -8.13 -16.06
N GLY A 111 6.02 -7.14 -16.88
CA GLY A 111 7.21 -6.31 -16.66
C GLY A 111 7.02 -5.17 -15.65
N ILE A 112 5.79 -4.87 -15.19
CA ILE A 112 5.54 -3.76 -14.27
C ILE A 112 6.12 -4.02 -12.87
N PRO A 113 5.92 -5.18 -12.22
CA PRO A 113 6.46 -5.43 -10.88
C PRO A 113 7.97 -5.13 -10.77
N ASP A 114 8.77 -5.55 -11.76
CA ASP A 114 10.22 -5.32 -11.78
C ASP A 114 10.55 -3.83 -11.83
N LYS A 115 9.78 -3.04 -12.57
CA LYS A 115 9.93 -1.58 -12.64
C LYS A 115 9.56 -0.92 -11.32
N LEU A 116 8.54 -1.42 -10.61
CA LEU A 116 8.20 -0.93 -9.27
C LEU A 116 9.35 -1.20 -8.29
N ALA A 117 9.87 -2.43 -8.29
CA ALA A 117 10.98 -2.80 -7.41
C ALA A 117 12.25 -1.99 -7.70
N ALA A 118 12.55 -1.70 -8.96
CA ALA A 118 13.68 -0.85 -9.34
C ALA A 118 13.52 0.60 -8.88
N ALA A 119 12.30 1.12 -8.77
CA ALA A 119 12.03 2.50 -8.35
C ALA A 119 12.11 2.69 -6.83
N LEU A 120 11.85 1.64 -6.04
CA LEU A 120 11.80 1.71 -4.58
C LEU A 120 13.07 2.30 -3.95
N PRO A 121 14.30 1.84 -4.26
CA PRO A 121 15.51 2.41 -3.66
C PRO A 121 15.67 3.91 -3.91
N VAL A 122 15.25 4.39 -5.09
CA VAL A 122 15.34 5.81 -5.45
C VAL A 122 14.36 6.63 -4.61
N LEU A 123 13.11 6.18 -4.51
CA LEU A 123 12.09 6.86 -3.69
C LEU A 123 12.48 6.88 -2.20
N GLN A 124 12.97 5.75 -1.68
CA GLN A 124 13.46 5.64 -0.30
C GLN A 124 14.64 6.59 -0.04
N GLN A 125 15.56 6.70 -0.99
CA GLN A 125 16.69 7.62 -0.88
C GLN A 125 16.22 9.08 -0.86
N THR A 126 15.28 9.47 -1.72
CA THR A 126 14.72 10.84 -1.75
C THR A 126 14.04 11.19 -0.42
N ILE A 127 13.27 10.26 0.15
CA ILE A 127 12.56 10.46 1.41
C ILE A 127 13.54 10.55 2.60
N THR A 128 14.50 9.63 2.69
CA THR A 128 15.47 9.64 3.80
C THR A 128 16.44 10.82 3.77
N GLN A 129 16.78 11.35 2.60
CA GLN A 129 17.66 12.53 2.47
C GLN A 129 16.98 13.80 2.98
N THR A 130 15.69 13.97 2.73
CA THR A 130 14.93 15.15 3.16
C THR A 130 14.68 15.13 4.68
N ASP A 131 14.43 13.95 5.26
CA ASP A 131 14.27 13.78 6.72
C ASP A 131 15.53 14.14 7.53
N LYS A 132 16.72 13.78 7.03
CA LYS A 132 17.99 14.10 7.69
C LYS A 132 18.31 15.60 7.64
N GLY A 133 17.90 16.29 6.57
CA GLY A 133 18.06 17.73 6.43
C GLY A 133 17.22 18.53 7.44
N GLY A 134 16.00 18.06 7.75
CA GLY A 134 15.08 18.75 8.65
C GLY A 134 15.49 18.73 10.12
N LYS A 135 16.09 17.63 10.61
CA LYS A 135 16.47 17.50 12.04
C LYS A 135 17.67 18.37 12.46
N SER A 136 18.46 18.89 11.51
CA SER A 136 19.61 19.77 11.82
C SER A 136 19.21 21.24 11.97
N LEU A 137 17.98 21.64 11.61
CA LEU A 137 17.57 23.04 11.53
C LEU A 137 16.60 23.51 12.63
N HIS A 138 16.13 22.60 13.49
CA HIS A 138 15.33 22.96 14.66
C HIS A 138 16.14 22.91 15.97
N ARG A 139 17.10 23.83 16.10
CA ARG A 139 17.32 24.52 17.37
C ARG A 139 17.79 25.94 17.09
N PRO A 140 16.89 26.94 17.00
CA PRO A 140 17.30 28.31 17.19
C PRO A 140 17.79 28.43 18.64
N SER A 141 19.09 28.34 18.83
CA SER A 141 19.75 28.85 20.02
C SER A 141 19.26 30.28 20.22
N ARG A 142 18.62 30.55 21.35
CA ARG A 142 18.20 31.89 21.79
C ARG A 142 19.26 32.93 21.37
N PRO A 143 18.91 33.97 20.59
CA PRO A 143 19.84 35.05 20.35
C PRO A 143 19.90 35.92 21.61
N GLN A 144 20.91 35.68 22.44
CA GLN A 144 21.44 36.73 23.30
C GLN A 144 22.52 37.45 22.50
N GLY A 145 22.23 38.67 22.05
CA GLY A 145 23.23 39.56 21.47
C GLY A 145 22.73 40.34 20.26
N GLN A 146 22.38 41.61 20.49
CA GLN A 146 22.14 42.62 19.46
C GLN A 146 23.36 42.76 18.55
N GLY A 147 23.15 42.74 17.23
CA GLY A 147 24.23 43.01 16.27
C GLY A 147 23.82 42.79 14.82
N GLN A 148 23.26 43.83 14.21
CA GLN A 148 23.28 44.18 12.79
C GLN A 148 22.89 43.11 11.74
N GLY A 149 21.78 43.40 11.05
CA GLY A 149 21.27 42.60 9.95
C GLY A 149 22.24 42.51 8.77
N GLN A 150 22.48 41.27 8.34
CA GLN A 150 22.87 40.94 6.98
C GLN A 150 21.86 39.91 6.44
N GLY A 151 21.39 40.16 5.22
CA GLY A 151 20.16 39.62 4.67
C GLY A 151 20.12 38.09 4.57
N GLN A 152 19.05 37.51 5.12
CA GLN A 152 18.54 36.23 4.65
C GLN A 152 18.07 36.42 3.20
N GLY A 153 18.90 35.98 2.25
CA GLY A 153 18.61 36.12 0.83
C GLY A 153 17.39 35.29 0.41
N PRO A 154 16.58 35.76 -0.55
CA PRO A 154 15.37 35.07 -1.03
C PRO A 154 15.62 33.66 -1.60
N GLY A 155 16.88 33.28 -1.89
CA GLY A 155 17.23 31.96 -2.45
C GLY A 155 17.17 30.78 -1.47
N GLN A 156 17.20 31.00 -0.14
CA GLN A 156 17.13 29.90 0.83
C GLN A 156 15.69 29.38 1.04
N LEU A 157 14.70 30.28 0.99
CA LEU A 157 13.29 29.91 1.09
C LEU A 157 12.82 29.09 -0.13
N SER A 158 13.30 29.42 -1.34
CA SER A 158 12.97 28.66 -2.55
C SER A 158 13.55 27.24 -2.53
N GLN A 159 14.73 27.03 -1.95
CA GLN A 159 15.35 25.70 -1.87
C GLN A 159 14.63 24.79 -0.88
N GLN A 160 14.21 25.32 0.27
CA GLN A 160 13.45 24.57 1.26
C GLN A 160 12.09 24.14 0.72
N GLN A 161 11.38 25.05 0.03
CA GLN A 161 10.10 24.74 -0.60
C GLN A 161 10.24 23.65 -1.67
N GLN A 162 11.28 23.74 -2.51
CA GLN A 162 11.53 22.72 -3.55
C GLN A 162 11.82 21.33 -2.94
N GLN A 163 12.56 21.26 -1.83
CA GLN A 163 12.81 19.99 -1.13
C GLN A 163 11.53 19.40 -0.52
N GLN A 164 10.67 20.24 0.07
CA GLN A 164 9.37 19.79 0.60
C GLN A 164 8.45 19.28 -0.51
N GLU A 165 8.39 19.96 -1.65
CA GLU A 165 7.62 19.50 -2.81
C GLU A 165 8.16 18.17 -3.37
N GLN A 166 9.49 18.00 -3.44
CA GLN A 166 10.10 16.73 -3.85
C GLN A 166 9.78 15.60 -2.86
N HIS A 167 9.82 15.88 -1.56
CA HIS A 167 9.46 14.91 -0.53
C HIS A 167 8.00 14.47 -0.66
N ALA A 168 7.07 15.43 -0.75
CA ALA A 168 5.64 15.14 -0.91
C ALA A 168 5.36 14.32 -2.19
N ARG A 169 6.01 14.66 -3.30
CA ARG A 169 5.91 13.89 -4.54
C ARG A 169 6.43 12.46 -4.40
N ALA A 170 7.56 12.28 -3.71
CA ALA A 170 8.12 10.95 -3.50
C ALA A 170 7.19 10.07 -2.64
N LEU A 171 6.55 10.65 -1.63
CA LEU A 171 5.54 9.98 -0.80
C LEU A 171 4.30 9.61 -1.61
N GLU A 172 3.75 10.54 -2.39
CA GLU A 172 2.59 10.27 -3.25
C GLU A 172 2.90 9.15 -4.26
N THR A 173 4.10 9.16 -4.84
CA THR A 173 4.54 8.10 -5.75
C THR A 173 4.67 6.75 -5.02
N LEU A 174 5.19 6.74 -3.79
CA LEU A 174 5.30 5.52 -3.00
C LEU A 174 3.93 4.94 -2.63
N GLN A 175 2.96 5.78 -2.27
CA GLN A 175 1.57 5.34 -2.05
C GLN A 175 0.98 4.71 -3.31
N ALA A 176 1.11 5.39 -4.45
CA ALA A 176 0.60 4.89 -5.73
C ALA A 176 1.30 3.57 -6.14
N LEU A 177 2.56 3.36 -5.75
CA LEU A 177 3.28 2.09 -5.95
C LEU A 177 2.62 0.95 -5.19
N TRP A 178 2.27 1.17 -3.93
CA TRP A 178 1.57 0.16 -3.13
C TRP A 178 0.16 -0.12 -3.66
N ASP A 179 -0.53 0.89 -4.18
CA ASP A 179 -1.82 0.69 -4.84
C ASP A 179 -1.73 -0.15 -6.11
N VAL A 180 -0.68 0.04 -6.93
CA VAL A 180 -0.41 -0.84 -8.08
C VAL A 180 -0.13 -2.26 -7.60
N ALA A 181 0.74 -2.44 -6.59
CA ALA A 181 1.06 -3.76 -6.05
C ALA A 181 -0.19 -4.49 -5.53
N ARG A 182 -1.07 -3.77 -4.82
CA ARG A 182 -2.38 -4.28 -4.37
C ARG A 182 -3.28 -4.65 -5.55
N ALA A 183 -3.34 -3.82 -6.58
CA ALA A 183 -4.11 -4.12 -7.79
C ALA A 183 -3.61 -5.41 -8.46
N PHE A 184 -2.29 -5.65 -8.50
CA PHE A 184 -1.74 -6.90 -8.98
C PHE A 184 -2.16 -8.11 -8.14
N VAL A 185 -2.03 -8.03 -6.81
CA VAL A 185 -2.47 -9.14 -5.93
C VAL A 185 -3.97 -9.43 -6.12
N ALA A 186 -4.78 -8.39 -6.30
CA ALA A 186 -6.22 -8.49 -6.45
C ALA A 186 -6.67 -9.03 -7.81
N HIS A 187 -6.05 -8.56 -8.89
CA HIS A 187 -6.59 -8.70 -10.25
C HIS A 187 -5.69 -9.46 -11.22
N ALA A 188 -4.39 -9.58 -10.93
CA ALA A 188 -3.42 -10.34 -11.72
C ALA A 188 -2.39 -11.07 -10.83
N PRO A 189 -2.83 -11.84 -9.81
CA PRO A 189 -1.92 -12.47 -8.85
C PRO A 189 -0.92 -13.43 -9.51
N GLU A 190 -1.29 -14.03 -10.65
CA GLU A 190 -0.42 -14.90 -11.45
C GLU A 190 0.82 -14.21 -12.02
N LEU A 191 0.77 -12.88 -12.20
CA LEU A 191 1.90 -12.11 -12.71
C LEU A 191 2.85 -11.65 -11.60
N LEU A 192 2.32 -11.45 -10.38
CA LEU A 192 3.09 -10.94 -9.27
C LEU A 192 3.58 -12.06 -8.33
N LEU A 193 2.68 -12.89 -7.79
CA LEU A 193 3.00 -13.80 -6.68
C LEU A 193 4.12 -14.81 -7.00
N PRO A 194 4.18 -15.42 -8.21
CA PRO A 194 5.28 -16.32 -8.57
C PRO A 194 6.61 -15.58 -8.84
N SER A 195 6.58 -14.26 -9.04
CA SER A 195 7.76 -13.48 -9.38
C SER A 195 8.66 -13.30 -8.14
N PRO A 196 10.00 -13.40 -8.27
CA PRO A 196 10.91 -13.07 -7.17
C PRO A 196 10.73 -11.62 -6.67
N THR A 197 10.23 -10.75 -7.55
CA THR A 197 9.93 -9.35 -7.26
C THR A 197 8.85 -9.18 -6.19
N PHE A 198 7.93 -10.14 -6.06
CA PHE A 198 6.93 -10.11 -4.99
C PHE A 198 7.57 -10.03 -3.61
N LEU A 199 8.57 -10.88 -3.34
CA LEU A 199 9.26 -10.87 -2.05
C LEU A 199 10.01 -9.56 -1.81
N VAL A 200 10.62 -8.98 -2.85
CA VAL A 200 11.28 -7.67 -2.78
C VAL A 200 10.28 -6.57 -2.41
N LEU A 201 9.10 -6.55 -3.02
CA LEU A 201 8.05 -5.58 -2.67
C LEU A 201 7.61 -5.74 -1.20
N CYS A 202 7.42 -6.98 -0.72
CA CYS A 202 7.06 -7.24 0.67
C CYS A 202 8.16 -6.80 1.66
N GLN A 203 9.43 -7.08 1.38
CA GLN A 203 10.56 -6.63 2.21
C GLN A 203 10.59 -5.11 2.34
N ASN A 204 10.36 -4.41 1.23
CA ASN A 204 10.32 -2.95 1.21
C ASN A 204 9.08 -2.41 1.95
N ALA A 205 7.92 -3.04 1.80
CA ALA A 205 6.72 -2.67 2.56
C ALA A 205 6.93 -2.80 4.08
N VAL A 206 7.59 -3.88 4.53
CA VAL A 206 7.99 -4.05 5.95
C VAL A 206 8.93 -2.94 6.40
N SER A 207 9.93 -2.61 5.58
CA SER A 207 10.88 -1.55 5.89
C SER A 207 10.20 -0.17 5.98
N CYS A 208 9.18 0.08 5.15
CA CYS A 208 8.39 1.31 5.17
C CYS A 208 7.59 1.50 6.47
N ILE A 209 7.19 0.43 7.18
CA ILE A 209 6.46 0.55 8.46
C ILE A 209 7.28 1.32 9.51
N SER A 210 8.60 1.26 9.43
CA SER A 210 9.50 1.92 10.39
C SER A 210 9.57 3.45 10.21
N TRP A 211 8.98 4.00 9.16
CA TRP A 211 9.07 5.41 8.80
C TRP A 211 8.14 6.29 9.64
N ALA A 212 8.45 7.59 9.68
CA ALA A 212 7.65 8.56 10.43
C ALA A 212 6.40 9.03 9.67
N ASP A 213 6.34 8.81 8.35
CA ASP A 213 5.24 9.27 7.52
C ASP A 213 4.03 8.33 7.59
N SER A 214 2.88 8.84 8.03
CA SER A 214 1.70 8.02 8.28
C SER A 214 1.06 7.46 7.01
N GLU A 215 1.04 8.20 5.91
CA GLU A 215 0.27 7.79 4.73
C GLU A 215 1.00 6.69 3.93
N ALA A 216 2.33 6.79 3.82
CA ALA A 216 3.14 5.75 3.19
C ALA A 216 3.13 4.44 4.01
N VAL A 217 3.19 4.55 5.34
CA VAL A 217 3.07 3.40 6.27
C VAL A 217 1.72 2.73 6.11
N GLU A 218 0.64 3.51 6.05
CA GLU A 218 -0.71 3.00 5.87
C GLU A 218 -0.87 2.22 4.56
N ALA A 219 -0.40 2.77 3.44
CA ALA A 219 -0.48 2.12 2.13
C ALA A 219 0.31 0.79 2.10
N ALA A 220 1.53 0.79 2.67
CA ALA A 220 2.35 -0.41 2.79
C ALA A 220 1.71 -1.48 3.71
N ALA A 221 1.16 -1.06 4.85
CA ALA A 221 0.48 -1.95 5.79
C ALA A 221 -0.80 -2.56 5.18
N ARG A 222 -1.59 -1.78 4.43
CA ARG A 222 -2.73 -2.30 3.66
C ARG A 222 -2.31 -3.33 2.63
N PHE A 223 -1.24 -3.06 1.88
CA PHE A 223 -0.68 -4.02 0.93
C PHE A 223 -0.30 -5.34 1.60
N LEU A 224 0.43 -5.30 2.72
CA LEU A 224 0.78 -6.49 3.47
C LEU A 224 -0.45 -7.22 4.00
N ALA A 225 -1.37 -6.51 4.64
CA ALA A 225 -2.57 -7.09 5.22
C ALA A 225 -3.43 -7.80 4.17
N GLU A 226 -3.75 -7.14 3.05
CA GLU A 226 -4.52 -7.74 1.96
C GLU A 226 -3.82 -8.93 1.32
N THR A 227 -2.49 -8.86 1.16
CA THR A 227 -1.69 -9.97 0.63
C THR A 227 -1.72 -11.19 1.56
N ILE A 228 -1.55 -10.98 2.87
CA ILE A 228 -1.48 -12.04 3.88
C ILE A 228 -2.85 -12.71 4.05
N VAL A 229 -3.94 -11.93 4.16
CA VAL A 229 -5.29 -12.52 4.18
C VAL A 229 -5.58 -13.18 2.83
N GLY A 230 -5.06 -12.62 1.73
CA GLY A 230 -5.29 -13.08 0.37
C GLY A 230 -6.68 -12.75 -0.14
N GLN A 231 -7.28 -11.67 0.35
CA GLN A 231 -8.57 -11.15 -0.07
C GLN A 231 -8.73 -9.68 0.36
N SER A 232 -9.73 -9.00 -0.22
CA SER A 232 -10.09 -7.64 0.16
C SER A 232 -10.53 -7.52 1.63
N LEU A 233 -9.86 -6.65 2.40
CA LEU A 233 -10.19 -6.36 3.80
C LEU A 233 -11.54 -5.68 4.00
N MET A 234 -12.08 -5.05 2.95
CA MET A 234 -13.39 -4.38 2.99
C MET A 234 -14.55 -5.37 3.21
N HIS A 235 -14.31 -6.66 2.93
CA HIS A 235 -15.32 -7.71 2.98
C HIS A 235 -15.00 -8.85 3.94
N VAL A 236 -13.98 -8.69 4.80
CA VAL A 236 -13.68 -9.61 5.91
C VAL A 236 -14.71 -9.40 7.03
N ARG A 237 -15.97 -9.67 6.72
CA ARG A 237 -16.94 -10.13 7.70
C ARG A 237 -16.84 -11.65 7.74
N GLN A 238 -17.13 -12.23 8.90
CA GLN A 238 -17.19 -13.67 9.17
C GLN A 238 -18.15 -14.37 8.19
N MET A 239 -17.70 -14.60 6.97
CA MET A 239 -18.42 -15.36 5.96
C MET A 239 -18.02 -16.82 6.15
N ALA A 240 -19.01 -17.69 6.23
CA ALA A 240 -18.76 -19.13 6.17
C ALA A 240 -17.96 -19.47 4.90
N PRO A 241 -17.16 -20.55 4.89
CA PRO A 241 -16.36 -20.95 3.72
C PRO A 241 -17.18 -21.02 2.41
N GLU A 242 -18.44 -21.43 2.50
CA GLU A 242 -19.39 -21.49 1.38
C GLU A 242 -19.78 -20.09 0.86
N ALA A 243 -19.88 -19.11 1.75
CA ALA A 243 -20.14 -17.72 1.40
C ALA A 243 -18.91 -17.03 0.82
N LEU A 244 -17.70 -17.55 1.05
CA LEU A 244 -16.45 -17.04 0.47
C LEU A 244 -16.38 -17.32 -1.04
N ALA A 245 -16.84 -18.51 -1.47
CA ALA A 245 -16.98 -18.85 -2.89
C ALA A 245 -18.03 -17.97 -3.59
N LEU A 246 -19.12 -17.63 -2.89
CA LEU A 246 -20.13 -16.71 -3.40
C LEU A 246 -19.64 -15.25 -3.38
N ALA A 247 -18.89 -14.85 -2.35
CA ALA A 247 -18.30 -13.52 -2.24
C ALA A 247 -17.28 -13.26 -3.33
N ALA A 248 -16.51 -14.26 -3.79
CA ALA A 248 -15.65 -14.11 -4.97
C ALA A 248 -16.41 -13.73 -6.27
N THR A 249 -17.74 -13.82 -6.28
CA THR A 249 -18.60 -13.37 -7.39
C THR A 249 -19.15 -11.96 -7.21
N LEU A 250 -19.03 -11.36 -6.03
CA LEU A 250 -19.48 -10.00 -5.77
C LEU A 250 -18.50 -8.98 -6.40
N PRO A 251 -19.00 -7.84 -6.90
CA PRO A 251 -18.13 -6.77 -7.36
C PRO A 251 -17.29 -6.21 -6.20
N GLY A 252 -15.97 -6.14 -6.38
CA GLY A 252 -15.06 -5.53 -5.39
C GLY A 252 -14.47 -6.50 -4.36
N THR A 253 -14.80 -7.78 -4.44
CA THR A 253 -14.17 -8.87 -3.66
C THR A 253 -13.26 -9.67 -4.57
N TRP A 254 -12.04 -9.88 -4.10
CA TRP A 254 -11.04 -10.73 -4.76
C TRP A 254 -10.48 -11.71 -3.74
N VAL A 255 -10.02 -12.86 -4.23
CA VAL A 255 -9.39 -13.92 -3.43
C VAL A 255 -8.21 -14.48 -4.21
N ILE A 256 -7.07 -14.68 -3.55
CA ILE A 256 -5.89 -15.30 -4.17
C ILE A 256 -6.23 -16.77 -4.53
N PRO A 257 -6.01 -17.20 -5.77
CA PRO A 257 -6.21 -18.59 -6.17
C PRO A 257 -5.41 -19.57 -5.28
N PRO A 258 -5.99 -20.72 -4.87
CA PRO A 258 -5.30 -21.67 -3.99
C PRO A 258 -3.92 -22.12 -4.49
N GLY A 259 -3.74 -22.26 -5.80
CA GLY A 259 -2.46 -22.63 -6.41
C GLY A 259 -1.34 -21.60 -6.25
N LEU A 260 -1.67 -20.34 -5.93
CA LEU A 260 -0.71 -19.27 -5.71
C LEU A 260 -0.48 -18.97 -4.22
N ARG A 261 -1.26 -19.60 -3.33
CA ARG A 261 -1.19 -19.33 -1.88
C ARG A 261 0.18 -19.69 -1.28
N GLY A 262 0.84 -20.72 -1.81
CA GLY A 262 2.16 -21.14 -1.34
C GLY A 262 3.20 -20.02 -1.34
N ALA A 263 3.17 -19.12 -2.34
CA ALA A 263 4.09 -17.98 -2.40
C ALA A 263 3.85 -16.97 -1.26
N VAL A 264 2.58 -16.74 -0.88
CA VAL A 264 2.22 -15.89 0.26
C VAL A 264 2.66 -16.55 1.57
N ASP A 265 2.45 -17.84 1.72
CA ASP A 265 2.84 -18.58 2.93
C ASP A 265 4.38 -18.64 3.08
N ASP A 266 5.12 -18.79 1.99
CA ASP A 266 6.59 -18.68 1.96
C ASP A 266 7.05 -17.28 2.38
N MET A 267 6.42 -16.23 1.85
CA MET A 267 6.68 -14.84 2.25
C MET A 267 6.40 -14.63 3.74
N CYS A 268 5.29 -15.14 4.27
CA CYS A 268 4.95 -15.02 5.69
C CYS A 268 5.95 -15.76 6.59
N ARG A 269 6.44 -16.94 6.16
CA ARG A 269 7.49 -17.66 6.90
C ARG A 269 8.82 -16.90 6.92
N GLN A 270 9.16 -16.20 5.84
CA GLN A 270 10.41 -15.44 5.76
C GLN A 270 10.35 -14.08 6.46
N LEU A 271 9.23 -13.36 6.32
CA LEU A 271 9.09 -11.97 6.75
C LEU A 271 8.17 -11.78 7.96
N GLY A 272 7.41 -12.78 8.36
CA GLY A 272 6.39 -12.65 9.42
C GLY A 272 6.96 -12.11 10.72
N GLY A 273 8.13 -12.59 11.14
CA GLY A 273 8.83 -12.06 12.32
C GLY A 273 9.16 -10.57 12.21
N ALA A 274 9.64 -10.13 11.05
CA ALA A 274 9.94 -8.73 10.79
C ALA A 274 8.67 -7.86 10.73
N VAL A 275 7.59 -8.36 10.13
CA VAL A 275 6.28 -7.68 10.14
C VAL A 275 5.80 -7.45 11.57
N VAL A 276 5.80 -8.50 12.41
CA VAL A 276 5.40 -8.39 13.83
C VAL A 276 6.26 -7.36 14.56
N GLN A 277 7.58 -7.44 14.40
CA GLN A 277 8.51 -6.52 15.05
C GLN A 277 8.25 -5.07 14.66
N GLU A 278 8.14 -4.78 13.37
CA GLU A 278 7.96 -3.41 12.87
C GLU A 278 6.57 -2.86 13.22
N VAL A 279 5.51 -3.67 13.13
CA VAL A 279 4.15 -3.26 13.54
C VAL A 279 4.11 -2.91 15.02
N LEU A 280 4.58 -3.80 15.90
CA LEU A 280 4.57 -3.54 17.35
C LEU A 280 5.44 -2.34 17.70
N SER A 281 6.58 -2.18 17.01
CA SER A 281 7.46 -1.02 17.21
C SER A 281 6.83 0.30 16.77
N ALA A 282 6.13 0.33 15.63
CA ALA A 282 5.45 1.52 15.14
C ALA A 282 4.31 1.94 16.06
N VAL A 283 3.47 0.98 16.49
CA VAL A 283 2.34 1.23 17.40
C VAL A 283 2.82 1.68 18.78
N ALA A 284 3.84 1.03 19.35
CA ALA A 284 4.39 1.40 20.65
C ALA A 284 5.03 2.80 20.69
N LYS A 285 5.59 3.27 19.56
CA LYS A 285 6.14 4.63 19.45
C LYS A 285 5.05 5.70 19.44
N GLY A 286 3.80 5.34 19.10
CA GLY A 286 2.67 6.27 19.01
C GLY A 286 2.87 7.40 17.98
N ALA A 287 3.75 7.19 17.00
CA ALA A 287 4.13 8.20 16.01
C ALA A 287 3.29 8.12 14.72
N VAL A 288 2.41 7.12 14.60
CA VAL A 288 1.59 6.88 13.41
C VAL A 288 0.19 7.47 13.60
N GLY A 289 -0.42 7.94 12.51
CA GLY A 289 -1.83 8.38 12.52
C GLY A 289 -2.80 7.22 12.73
N HIS A 290 -4.04 7.54 13.10
CA HIS A 290 -5.09 6.53 13.38
C HIS A 290 -5.35 5.58 12.19
N GLU A 291 -5.34 6.09 10.96
CA GLU A 291 -5.56 5.26 9.76
C GLU A 291 -4.41 4.27 9.51
N ALA A 292 -3.17 4.72 9.73
CA ALA A 292 -1.98 3.87 9.68
C ALA A 292 -1.99 2.82 10.81
N GLU A 293 -2.33 3.21 12.04
CA GLU A 293 -2.49 2.27 13.17
C GLU A 293 -3.51 1.18 12.86
N ALA A 294 -4.67 1.54 12.28
CA ALA A 294 -5.69 0.59 11.87
C ALA A 294 -5.19 -0.37 10.78
N ALA A 295 -4.43 0.13 9.80
CA ALA A 295 -3.84 -0.70 8.74
C ALA A 295 -2.76 -1.64 9.28
N LEU A 296 -1.93 -1.18 10.23
CA LEU A 296 -0.94 -2.01 10.93
C LEU A 296 -1.61 -3.11 11.76
N ALA A 297 -2.70 -2.77 12.46
CA ALA A 297 -3.51 -3.73 13.19
C ALA A 297 -4.12 -4.79 12.26
N ASP A 298 -4.58 -4.39 11.06
CA ASP A 298 -5.05 -5.33 10.05
C ASP A 298 -3.94 -6.28 9.56
N ALA A 299 -2.72 -5.78 9.36
CA ALA A 299 -1.58 -6.59 8.94
C ALA A 299 -1.19 -7.64 10.00
N LEU A 300 -1.14 -7.23 11.27
CA LEU A 300 -0.87 -8.17 12.36
C LEU A 300 -2.01 -9.17 12.55
N ASN A 301 -3.26 -8.71 12.52
CA ASN A 301 -4.42 -9.60 12.62
C ASN A 301 -4.44 -10.64 11.50
N ALA A 302 -4.07 -10.23 10.28
CA ALA A 302 -3.93 -11.13 9.14
C ALA A 302 -2.96 -12.27 9.46
N LEU A 303 -1.76 -11.94 9.98
CA LEU A 303 -0.77 -12.95 10.38
C LEU A 303 -1.27 -13.83 11.53
N CYS A 304 -1.88 -13.26 12.57
CA CYS A 304 -2.44 -14.02 13.68
C CYS A 304 -3.49 -15.03 13.20
N CYS A 305 -4.28 -14.66 12.19
CA CYS A 305 -5.33 -15.54 11.66
C CYS A 305 -4.78 -16.62 10.73
N THR A 306 -3.79 -16.32 9.89
CA THR A 306 -3.30 -17.26 8.87
C THR A 306 -2.11 -18.10 9.32
N HIS A 307 -1.25 -17.56 10.20
CA HIS A 307 -0.04 -18.19 10.72
C HIS A 307 0.05 -18.02 12.26
N PRO A 308 -0.93 -18.53 13.03
CA PRO A 308 -1.05 -18.24 14.47
C PRO A 308 0.18 -18.67 15.28
N ARG A 309 0.81 -19.81 14.95
CA ARG A 309 1.94 -20.36 15.71
C ARG A 309 3.22 -19.55 15.47
N GLU A 310 3.50 -19.23 14.22
CA GLU A 310 4.64 -18.41 13.83
C GLU A 310 4.49 -16.97 14.36
N CYS A 311 3.26 -16.44 14.30
CA CYS A 311 2.95 -15.11 14.82
C CYS A 311 3.10 -15.06 16.35
N GLU A 312 2.58 -16.05 17.09
CA GLU A 312 2.76 -16.19 18.54
C GLU A 312 4.25 -16.16 18.92
N ALA A 313 5.06 -17.03 18.29
CA ALA A 313 6.49 -17.08 18.55
C ALA A 313 7.19 -15.74 18.24
N ALA A 314 6.80 -15.07 17.16
CA ALA A 314 7.35 -13.77 16.79
C ALA A 314 6.97 -12.66 17.78
N ILE A 315 5.73 -12.64 18.28
CA ILE A 315 5.29 -11.66 19.28
C ILE A 315 6.07 -11.87 20.58
N VAL A 316 6.18 -13.10 21.06
CA VAL A 316 6.94 -13.45 22.27
C VAL A 316 8.40 -13.01 22.12
N ALA A 317 9.04 -13.35 21.00
CA ALA A 317 10.43 -12.99 20.74
C ALA A 317 10.64 -11.46 20.69
N THR A 318 9.71 -10.74 20.07
CA THR A 318 9.77 -9.27 19.95
C THR A 318 9.63 -8.60 21.32
N LEU A 319 8.63 -9.01 22.11
CA LEU A 319 8.33 -8.36 23.39
C LEU A 319 9.30 -8.74 24.52
N SER A 320 9.85 -9.96 24.48
CA SER A 320 10.83 -10.45 25.46
C SER A 320 12.28 -10.08 25.08
N GLY A 321 12.51 -9.62 23.86
CA GLY A 321 13.84 -9.34 23.33
C GLY A 321 14.46 -8.02 23.84
N PRO A 322 15.78 -7.84 23.69
CA PRO A 322 16.47 -6.60 24.09
C PRO A 322 16.02 -5.38 23.28
N SER A 323 15.48 -5.60 22.09
CA SER A 323 14.89 -4.59 21.21
C SER A 323 13.39 -4.37 21.47
N SER A 324 12.87 -4.81 22.62
CA SER A 324 11.45 -4.70 22.94
C SER A 324 10.94 -3.27 22.76
N PRO A 325 9.80 -3.08 22.06
CA PRO A 325 9.26 -1.75 21.78
C PRO A 325 8.69 -1.08 23.04
N CYS A 326 8.46 -1.84 24.12
CA CYS A 326 7.85 -1.38 25.37
C CYS A 326 8.86 -0.81 26.39
N ARG A 327 9.91 -0.09 25.96
CA ARG A 327 11.03 0.32 26.85
C ARG A 327 10.63 1.10 28.11
N ARG A 328 9.46 1.72 28.13
CA ARG A 328 8.96 2.51 29.27
C ARG A 328 8.01 1.73 30.17
N ALA A 329 7.47 0.60 29.70
CA ALA A 329 6.53 -0.22 30.43
C ALA A 329 7.21 -1.53 30.83
N GLU A 330 7.21 -1.83 32.13
CA GLU A 330 7.68 -3.12 32.62
C GLU A 330 6.62 -4.20 32.29
N LEU A 331 6.70 -4.75 31.07
CA LEU A 331 5.90 -5.91 30.70
C LEU A 331 6.50 -7.15 31.38
N SER A 332 5.78 -7.66 32.39
CA SER A 332 6.09 -8.97 32.98
C SER A 332 5.85 -10.10 31.97
N PRO A 333 6.44 -11.29 32.16
CA PRO A 333 6.14 -12.46 31.33
C PRO A 333 4.64 -12.76 31.24
N ARG A 334 3.90 -12.60 32.35
CA ARG A 334 2.44 -12.75 32.38
C ARG A 334 1.72 -11.75 31.47
N HIS A 335 2.17 -10.49 31.41
CA HIS A 335 1.56 -9.48 30.53
C HIS A 335 1.78 -9.81 29.05
N ILE A 336 2.96 -10.33 28.72
CA ILE A 336 3.28 -10.81 27.37
C ILE A 336 2.36 -11.99 27.02
N GLU A 337 2.22 -12.97 27.91
CA GLU A 337 1.33 -14.12 27.72
C GLU A 337 -0.13 -13.68 27.49
N LEU A 338 -0.64 -12.72 28.26
CA LEU A 338 -2.00 -12.18 28.07
C LEU A 338 -2.18 -11.50 26.72
N PHE A 339 -1.23 -10.64 26.32
CA PHE A 339 -1.29 -9.97 25.02
C PHE A 339 -1.23 -10.97 23.85
N VAL A 340 -0.32 -11.94 23.94
CA VAL A 340 -0.18 -13.01 22.95
C VAL A 340 -1.47 -13.83 22.84
N ALA A 341 -2.02 -14.28 23.97
CA ALA A 341 -3.25 -15.06 24.01
C ALA A 341 -4.45 -14.29 23.42
N ALA A 342 -4.53 -12.98 23.65
CA ALA A 342 -5.52 -12.12 23.03
C ALA A 342 -5.30 -11.98 21.51
N ALA A 343 -4.06 -11.75 21.09
CA ALA A 343 -3.71 -11.52 19.69
C ALA A 343 -3.89 -12.77 18.81
N THR A 344 -3.57 -13.96 19.31
CA THR A 344 -3.63 -15.23 18.54
C THR A 344 -4.83 -16.12 18.89
N ARG A 345 -5.80 -15.57 19.64
CA ARG A 345 -7.02 -16.25 20.08
C ARG A 345 -7.73 -17.01 18.97
N GLN A 346 -8.28 -18.17 19.31
CA GLN A 346 -9.21 -18.92 18.47
C GLN A 346 -10.56 -19.10 19.19
N PRO A 347 -11.70 -18.68 18.60
CA PRO A 347 -11.83 -17.98 17.31
C PRO A 347 -11.23 -16.56 17.36
N PRO A 348 -10.78 -16.01 16.22
CA PRO A 348 -10.20 -14.66 16.17
C PRO A 348 -11.17 -13.59 16.64
N HIS A 349 -10.62 -12.51 17.20
CA HIS A 349 -11.40 -11.33 17.55
C HIS A 349 -12.09 -10.73 16.31
N PRO A 350 -13.29 -10.13 16.46
CA PRO A 350 -13.81 -9.23 15.45
C PRO A 350 -12.77 -8.12 15.17
N ARG A 351 -12.58 -7.74 13.91
CA ARG A 351 -11.58 -6.73 13.47
C ARG A 351 -11.54 -5.50 14.38
N ARG A 352 -12.70 -4.94 14.73
CA ARG A 352 -12.82 -3.79 15.64
C ARG A 352 -12.20 -4.05 17.02
N ARG A 353 -12.39 -5.24 17.60
CA ARG A 353 -11.84 -5.58 18.91
C ARG A 353 -10.32 -5.80 18.84
N PHE A 354 -9.82 -6.35 17.73
CA PHE A 354 -8.37 -6.44 17.51
C PHE A 354 -7.73 -5.05 17.36
N HIS A 355 -8.40 -4.11 16.70
CA HIS A 355 -7.93 -2.71 16.64
C HIS A 355 -7.87 -2.08 18.04
N CYS A 356 -8.87 -2.32 18.89
CA CYS A 356 -8.82 -1.87 20.29
C CYS A 356 -7.62 -2.48 21.04
N LEU A 357 -7.35 -3.78 20.86
CA LEU A 357 -6.19 -4.45 21.48
C LEU A 357 -4.87 -3.77 21.07
N MET A 358 -4.71 -3.45 19.79
CA MET A 358 -3.52 -2.76 19.29
C MET A 358 -3.38 -1.33 19.82
N SER A 359 -4.49 -0.61 19.91
CA SER A 359 -4.51 0.74 20.49
C SER A 359 -4.15 0.72 21.97
N ASP A 360 -4.69 -0.24 22.73
CA ASP A 360 -4.37 -0.40 24.14
C ASP A 360 -2.92 -0.85 24.34
N PHE A 361 -2.39 -1.70 23.47
CA PHE A 361 -0.96 -2.03 23.44
C PHE A 361 -0.10 -0.77 23.30
N GLY A 362 -0.39 0.11 22.33
CA GLY A 362 0.34 1.38 22.17
C GLY A 362 0.30 2.27 23.42
N LYS A 363 -0.86 2.37 24.09
CA LYS A 363 -1.01 3.11 25.35
C LYS A 363 -0.23 2.47 26.48
N VAL A 364 -0.25 1.15 26.61
CA VAL A 364 0.53 0.40 27.61
C VAL A 364 2.02 0.62 27.37
N SER A 365 2.52 0.48 26.14
CA SER A 365 3.94 0.72 25.80
C SER A 365 4.40 2.15 26.12
N SER A 366 3.48 3.11 26.04
CA SER A 366 3.72 4.52 26.37
C SER A 366 3.51 4.86 27.86
N ALA A 367 3.21 3.87 28.71
CA ALA A 367 2.85 4.02 30.12
C ALA A 367 1.63 4.93 30.37
N LEU A 368 0.72 5.02 29.39
CA LEU A 368 -0.55 5.74 29.50
C LEU A 368 -1.70 4.85 30.01
N MET A 369 -1.48 3.53 30.05
CA MET A 369 -2.45 2.53 30.49
C MET A 369 -1.72 1.40 31.24
N PRO A 370 -2.32 0.84 32.31
CA PRO A 370 -1.74 -0.31 33.00
C PRO A 370 -1.78 -1.59 32.12
N PRO A 371 -0.77 -2.48 32.18
CA PRO A 371 -0.73 -3.73 31.40
C PRO A 371 -1.92 -4.68 31.67
N GLU A 372 -2.57 -4.56 32.81
CA GLU A 372 -3.78 -5.30 33.19
C GLU A 372 -4.96 -5.06 32.23
N ALA A 373 -4.90 -4.00 31.40
CA ALA A 373 -5.87 -3.76 30.34
C ALA A 373 -6.00 -4.94 29.35
N PHE A 374 -4.97 -5.77 29.21
CA PHE A 374 -5.03 -6.96 28.36
C PHE A 374 -5.99 -8.04 28.88
N GLU A 375 -6.35 -8.05 30.17
CA GLU A 375 -7.27 -9.04 30.75
C GLU A 375 -8.71 -8.90 30.21
N GLY A 376 -9.04 -7.77 29.57
CA GLY A 376 -10.36 -7.50 29.00
C GLY A 376 -10.61 -8.13 27.61
N TYR A 377 -9.62 -8.80 27.02
CA TYR A 377 -9.69 -9.35 25.66
C TYR A 377 -9.98 -10.85 25.67
#